data_AF-A0A518CUM6-F1
#
_entry.id   AF-A0A518CUM6-F1
#
_cell.length_a   1.000
_cell.length_b   1.000
_cell.length_c   1.000
_cell.angle_alpha   90.00
_cell.angle_beta   90.00
_cell.angle_gamma   90.00
#
_symmetry.space_group_name_H-M   'P 1'
#
loop_
_entity.id
_entity.type
_entity.pdbx_description
1 polymer ?
#
loop_
_entity_poly.entity_id
_entity_poly.type
_entity_poly.pdbx_seq_one_letter_code
_entity_poly.pdbx_strand_id
1 'polypeptide(L)'
;MNTLTRSVAAFLSLTIALHSHQQPEAGPHLEATANLTSAEQTFDGDPYLLDIDIVSGELLVSIEQQIVLEHEGREIRFNSEASSATFRVEPSSFLPAIDAALVRLQLPYYPIDSCVVSGGRLGEMGDPIELIHRNRLVRLCCAGCLPKFNKDSDSFIATLDTAVVAAQRDAYPLTDCVVTGEELGGAMGAPTEFVIGNRLVRLCCKGCVRKVRKDPARFLAMIDAARPHDEHEHGEHGGDAHEEARPFAGDPYLLDTDPVSGKKLARVADLIVMEHEGRELRFNDKKSVAAFEKDPAKVLAAVDAALVRLQLAYYPTDTCIVSGEKLGSMGDPVEVIHRNRLVRLCCKGCLAKFHKDPDSYIAKLEVAATEAQLESYPLQTCVVTDEELGGEMGEPVDLLIGYRLVRLCCAGCEPRVRRDPLKYLALIDAAIKAQSKPNSPKGHKGHEEGHGGGI
;
A
#
# COMPACT_ATOMS: atom_id res chain seq x y z
N MET A 1 -69.89 -65.23 2.52
CA MET A 1 -70.32 -66.45 3.24
C MET A 1 -69.07 -67.22 3.66
N ASN A 2 -68.95 -67.49 4.97
CA ASN A 2 -68.00 -68.38 5.67
C ASN A 2 -66.50 -67.99 5.65
N THR A 3 -65.73 -67.97 6.75
CA THR A 3 -65.96 -68.30 8.18
C THR A 3 -64.78 -67.76 9.01
N LEU A 4 -65.05 -67.45 10.28
CA LEU A 4 -64.09 -67.05 11.33
C LEU A 4 -63.08 -68.14 11.70
N THR A 5 -61.93 -67.75 12.26
CA THR A 5 -61.44 -68.35 13.52
C THR A 5 -60.51 -67.40 14.30
N ARG A 6 -60.79 -67.27 15.60
CA ARG A 6 -60.08 -66.51 16.65
C ARG A 6 -59.15 -67.46 17.44
N SER A 7 -58.02 -66.96 17.94
CA SER A 7 -57.38 -67.35 19.23
C SER A 7 -56.27 -66.33 19.53
N VAL A 8 -56.49 -65.36 20.43
CA VAL A 8 -56.29 -65.34 21.90
C VAL A 8 -54.82 -65.28 22.34
N ALA A 9 -54.58 -64.21 23.10
CA ALA A 9 -53.36 -63.68 23.69
C ALA A 9 -52.54 -64.62 24.57
N ALA A 10 -51.23 -64.36 24.62
CA ALA A 10 -50.39 -64.56 25.80
C ALA A 10 -49.54 -63.29 26.03
N PHE A 11 -49.81 -62.62 27.15
CA PHE A 11 -49.01 -61.54 27.71
C PHE A 11 -47.72 -62.13 28.30
N LEU A 12 -46.57 -61.56 27.96
CA LEU A 12 -45.36 -61.68 28.77
C LEU A 12 -44.73 -60.27 28.87
N SER A 13 -44.78 -59.71 30.08
CA SER A 13 -44.18 -58.43 30.42
C SER A 13 -42.65 -58.54 30.40
N LEU A 14 -42.00 -57.66 29.63
CA LEU A 14 -40.58 -57.36 29.81
C LEU A 14 -40.38 -55.85 29.63
N THR A 15 -40.27 -55.15 30.76
CA THR A 15 -39.66 -53.83 30.86
C THR A 15 -38.18 -53.94 30.51
N ILE A 16 -37.65 -53.05 29.66
CA ILE A 16 -36.32 -52.39 29.77
C ILE A 16 -36.00 -51.55 28.51
N ALA A 17 -35.57 -50.31 28.80
CA ALA A 17 -34.72 -49.39 28.03
C ALA A 17 -35.19 -48.86 26.65
N LEU A 18 -35.77 -47.66 26.67
CA LEU A 18 -35.68 -46.70 25.57
C LEU A 18 -34.19 -46.40 25.29
N HIS A 19 -33.71 -46.84 24.13
CA HIS A 19 -32.42 -46.42 23.58
C HIS A 19 -32.55 -45.00 23.02
N SER A 20 -31.77 -44.11 23.62
CA SER A 20 -31.52 -42.75 23.17
C SER A 20 -30.93 -42.77 21.76
N HIS A 21 -31.56 -42.07 20.82
CA HIS A 21 -30.95 -41.71 19.54
C HIS A 21 -29.88 -40.64 19.80
N GLN A 22 -28.64 -41.08 19.91
CA GLN A 22 -27.47 -40.21 20.04
C GLN A 22 -27.21 -39.55 18.67
N GLN A 23 -27.42 -38.24 18.61
CA GLN A 23 -26.91 -37.40 17.52
C GLN A 23 -25.38 -37.43 17.55
N PRO A 24 -24.68 -37.42 16.39
CA PRO A 24 -23.23 -37.30 16.37
C PRO A 24 -22.83 -35.92 16.91
N GLU A 25 -21.94 -35.94 17.90
CA GLU A 25 -21.48 -34.75 18.62
C GLU A 25 -20.82 -33.74 17.67
N ALA A 26 -21.20 -32.48 17.85
CA ALA A 26 -20.56 -31.34 17.24
C ALA A 26 -19.06 -31.33 17.62
N GLY A 27 -18.20 -31.30 16.60
CA GLY A 27 -16.76 -31.04 16.77
C GLY A 27 -16.53 -29.66 17.40
N PRO A 28 -15.32 -29.40 17.92
CA PRO A 28 -15.06 -28.25 18.76
C PRO A 28 -15.38 -26.95 18.00
N HIS A 29 -16.30 -26.17 18.57
CA HIS A 29 -16.48 -24.78 18.18
C HIS A 29 -15.13 -24.08 18.31
N LEU A 30 -14.57 -23.63 17.17
CA LEU A 30 -13.46 -22.70 17.15
C LEU A 30 -13.82 -21.51 18.02
N GLU A 31 -13.11 -21.37 19.13
CA GLU A 31 -13.23 -20.25 20.04
C GLU A 31 -12.93 -18.96 19.28
N ALA A 32 -13.72 -17.92 19.57
CA ALA A 32 -13.57 -16.60 19.01
C ALA A 32 -12.14 -16.08 19.28
N THR A 33 -11.39 -15.82 18.21
CA THR A 33 -10.07 -15.21 18.26
C THR A 33 -10.14 -13.88 19.00
N ALA A 34 -9.40 -13.79 20.12
CA ALA A 34 -9.34 -12.61 20.97
C ALA A 34 -8.84 -11.37 20.20
N ASN A 35 -9.40 -10.20 20.53
CA ASN A 35 -8.82 -8.91 20.15
C ASN A 35 -7.49 -8.74 20.89
N LEU A 36 -6.39 -8.69 20.16
CA LEU A 36 -5.05 -8.48 20.69
C LEU A 36 -4.55 -7.11 20.22
N THR A 37 -3.97 -6.33 21.14
CA THR A 37 -3.36 -5.04 20.82
C THR A 37 -2.06 -5.23 20.03
N SER A 38 -1.67 -4.24 19.21
CA SER A 38 -0.55 -4.33 18.25
C SER A 38 0.85 -4.48 18.87
N ALA A 39 0.97 -4.49 20.20
CA ALA A 39 2.25 -4.42 20.90
C ALA A 39 2.87 -5.78 21.28
N GLU A 40 2.12 -6.90 21.28
CA GLU A 40 2.59 -8.17 21.89
C GLU A 40 2.50 -9.43 21.01
N GLN A 41 1.97 -9.38 19.79
CA GLN A 41 1.87 -10.58 18.96
C GLN A 41 3.18 -10.91 18.24
N THR A 42 3.94 -11.88 18.75
CA THR A 42 4.97 -12.57 17.96
C THR A 42 4.25 -13.53 17.01
N PHE A 43 3.83 -13.01 15.87
CA PHE A 43 3.23 -13.80 14.82
C PHE A 43 4.29 -14.72 14.18
N ASP A 44 3.99 -16.02 14.12
CA ASP A 44 4.83 -17.05 13.54
C ASP A 44 4.57 -17.13 12.03
N GLY A 45 5.11 -16.17 11.28
CA GLY A 45 5.00 -16.05 9.83
C GLY A 45 5.45 -14.67 9.34
N ASP A 46 5.19 -14.37 8.08
CA ASP A 46 5.44 -13.03 7.54
C ASP A 46 4.34 -12.05 7.96
N PRO A 47 4.69 -10.79 8.26
CA PRO A 47 3.69 -9.78 8.59
C PRO A 47 2.79 -9.51 7.37
N TYR A 48 1.63 -8.87 7.62
CA TYR A 48 0.75 -8.46 6.52
C TYR A 48 1.45 -7.40 5.65
N LEU A 49 1.69 -7.72 4.37
CA LEU A 49 2.48 -6.88 3.46
C LEU A 49 1.66 -5.93 2.61
N LEU A 50 0.35 -6.14 2.53
CA LEU A 50 -0.52 -5.24 1.80
C LEU A 50 -0.71 -3.96 2.62
N ASP A 51 -0.75 -2.83 1.93
CA ASP A 51 -1.02 -1.53 2.54
C ASP A 51 -2.48 -1.10 2.37
N ILE A 52 -3.36 -2.06 2.11
CA ILE A 52 -4.81 -1.88 2.04
C ILE A 52 -5.50 -2.76 3.08
N ASP A 53 -6.58 -2.23 3.62
CA ASP A 53 -7.60 -3.03 4.31
C ASP A 53 -8.42 -3.73 3.22
N ILE A 54 -8.35 -5.07 3.16
CA ILE A 54 -8.99 -5.82 2.07
C ILE A 54 -10.53 -5.71 2.07
N VAL A 55 -11.14 -5.47 3.23
CA VAL A 55 -12.58 -5.35 3.35
C VAL A 55 -13.01 -3.98 2.86
N SER A 56 -12.40 -2.93 3.41
CA SER A 56 -12.75 -1.56 3.04
C SER A 56 -12.14 -1.11 1.73
N GLY A 57 -11.13 -1.78 1.17
CA GLY A 57 -10.45 -1.41 -0.08
C GLY A 57 -9.66 -0.09 0.00
N GLU A 58 -9.58 0.49 1.19
CA GLU A 58 -8.89 1.74 1.50
C GLU A 58 -7.48 1.47 2.00
N LEU A 59 -6.58 2.45 1.82
CA LEU A 59 -5.23 2.37 2.39
C LEU A 59 -5.25 2.21 3.91
N LEU A 60 -4.31 1.42 4.43
CA LEU A 60 -4.14 1.26 5.85
C LEU A 60 -3.89 2.60 6.58
N VAL A 61 -4.49 2.77 7.75
CA VAL A 61 -4.29 3.91 8.67
C VAL A 61 -2.90 3.86 9.31
N SER A 62 -2.56 4.84 10.16
CA SER A 62 -1.31 4.79 10.93
C SER A 62 -1.25 3.50 11.77
N ILE A 63 -0.05 2.98 12.00
CA ILE A 63 0.14 1.63 12.54
C ILE A 63 -0.51 1.48 13.93
N GLU A 64 -0.54 2.55 14.71
CA GLU A 64 -1.14 2.64 16.03
C GLU A 64 -2.67 2.50 16.00
N GLN A 65 -3.29 2.81 14.87
CA GLN A 65 -4.73 2.75 14.65
C GLN A 65 -5.17 1.45 13.96
N GLN A 66 -4.21 0.68 13.41
CA GLN A 66 -4.52 -0.57 12.73
C GLN A 66 -4.98 -1.65 13.71
N ILE A 67 -5.98 -2.42 13.29
CA ILE A 67 -6.42 -3.62 13.99
C ILE A 67 -5.72 -4.82 13.36
N VAL A 68 -5.06 -5.62 14.19
CA VAL A 68 -4.34 -6.83 13.78
C VAL A 68 -5.14 -8.05 14.21
N LEU A 69 -5.43 -8.94 13.26
CA LEU A 69 -6.13 -10.20 13.47
C LEU A 69 -5.27 -11.35 12.97
N GLU A 70 -5.21 -12.43 13.74
CA GLU A 70 -4.67 -13.70 13.27
C GLU A 70 -5.79 -14.56 12.65
N HIS A 71 -5.57 -15.08 11.44
CA HIS A 71 -6.46 -16.02 10.78
C HIS A 71 -5.66 -17.11 10.06
N GLU A 72 -5.84 -18.38 10.44
CA GLU A 72 -5.13 -19.53 9.84
C GLU A 72 -3.60 -19.37 9.86
N GLY A 73 -3.07 -18.84 10.96
CA GLY A 73 -1.64 -18.54 11.06
C GLY A 73 -1.22 -17.52 10.00
N ARG A 74 -2.05 -16.49 9.74
CA ARG A 74 -1.75 -15.29 8.94
C ARG A 74 -2.08 -14.05 9.75
N GLU A 75 -1.19 -13.08 9.72
CA GLU A 75 -1.49 -11.73 10.20
C GLU A 75 -2.32 -11.00 9.14
N ILE A 76 -3.45 -10.43 9.52
CA ILE A 76 -4.31 -9.60 8.66
C ILE A 76 -4.57 -8.28 9.37
N ARG A 77 -4.48 -7.17 8.62
CA ARG A 77 -4.64 -5.82 9.17
C ARG A 77 -5.83 -5.08 8.59
N PHE A 78 -6.46 -4.27 9.44
CA PHE A 78 -7.66 -3.52 9.10
C PHE A 78 -7.59 -2.07 9.57
N ASN A 79 -8.38 -1.21 8.92
CA ASN A 79 -8.54 0.19 9.30
C ASN A 79 -9.51 0.43 10.43
N SER A 80 -10.39 -0.53 10.69
CA SER A 80 -11.51 -0.33 11.61
C SER A 80 -12.02 -1.65 12.17
N GLU A 81 -12.66 -1.57 13.34
CA GLU A 81 -13.29 -2.75 13.95
C GLU A 81 -14.44 -3.26 13.08
N ALA A 82 -15.10 -2.38 12.33
CA ALA A 82 -16.13 -2.77 11.38
C ALA A 82 -15.56 -3.69 10.29
N SER A 83 -14.43 -3.32 9.68
CA SER A 83 -13.75 -4.14 8.68
C SER A 83 -13.34 -5.50 9.27
N SER A 84 -12.71 -5.49 10.45
CA SER A 84 -12.30 -6.72 11.13
C SER A 84 -13.49 -7.63 11.47
N ALA A 85 -14.59 -7.05 11.97
CA ALA A 85 -15.83 -7.78 12.25
C ALA A 85 -16.44 -8.38 10.98
N THR A 86 -16.48 -7.64 9.88
CA THR A 86 -16.94 -8.16 8.58
C THR A 86 -16.08 -9.32 8.11
N PHE A 87 -14.75 -9.20 8.20
CA PHE A 87 -13.84 -10.28 7.83
C PHE A 87 -14.09 -11.54 8.67
N ARG A 88 -14.27 -11.42 9.99
CA ARG A 88 -14.53 -12.56 10.88
C ARG A 88 -15.81 -13.33 10.55
N VAL A 89 -16.81 -12.66 9.97
CA VAL A 89 -18.07 -13.30 9.57
C VAL A 89 -17.90 -14.17 8.32
N GLU A 90 -17.12 -13.71 7.34
CA GLU A 90 -16.94 -14.41 6.07
C GLU A 90 -15.50 -14.28 5.53
N PRO A 91 -14.49 -14.90 6.18
CA PRO A 91 -13.10 -14.77 5.73
C PRO A 91 -12.89 -15.24 4.28
N SER A 92 -13.59 -16.31 3.90
CA SER A 92 -13.46 -16.95 2.58
C SER A 92 -13.82 -16.06 1.40
N SER A 93 -14.62 -15.00 1.59
CA SER A 93 -14.92 -14.04 0.51
C SER A 93 -13.78 -13.06 0.27
N PHE A 94 -12.85 -12.89 1.20
CA PHE A 94 -11.72 -11.97 1.11
C PHE A 94 -10.38 -12.67 0.84
N LEU A 95 -10.16 -13.87 1.37
CA LEU A 95 -8.87 -14.59 1.25
C LEU A 95 -8.34 -14.72 -0.19
N PRO A 96 -9.15 -15.05 -1.22
CA PRO A 96 -8.65 -15.14 -2.59
C PRO A 96 -8.08 -13.81 -3.12
N ALA A 97 -8.67 -12.69 -2.73
CA ALA A 97 -8.19 -11.36 -3.12
C ALA A 97 -6.89 -11.00 -2.39
N ILE A 98 -6.77 -11.36 -1.11
CA ILE A 98 -5.50 -11.21 -0.36
C ILE A 98 -4.41 -12.05 -1.02
N ASP A 99 -4.71 -13.30 -1.36
CA ASP A 99 -3.73 -14.22 -1.93
C ASP A 99 -3.24 -13.74 -3.28
N ALA A 100 -4.15 -13.34 -4.19
CA ALA A 100 -3.79 -12.78 -5.47
C ALA A 100 -2.92 -11.51 -5.33
N ALA A 101 -3.23 -10.64 -4.36
CA ALA A 101 -2.44 -9.44 -4.09
C ALA A 101 -1.04 -9.77 -3.54
N LEU A 102 -0.93 -10.74 -2.62
CA LEU A 102 0.35 -11.20 -2.08
C LEU A 102 1.20 -11.93 -3.11
N VAL A 103 0.59 -12.73 -3.99
CA VAL A 103 1.26 -13.35 -5.14
C VAL A 103 1.87 -12.24 -6.00
N ARG A 104 1.05 -11.28 -6.44
CA ARG A 104 1.52 -10.16 -7.29
C ARG A 104 2.67 -9.39 -6.65
N LEU A 105 2.60 -9.16 -5.34
CA LEU A 105 3.63 -8.43 -4.60
C LEU A 105 4.96 -9.21 -4.49
N GLN A 106 4.90 -10.53 -4.36
CA GLN A 106 6.07 -11.35 -4.03
C GLN A 106 6.66 -12.10 -5.21
N LEU A 107 5.90 -12.32 -6.29
CA LEU A 107 6.32 -13.10 -7.45
C LEU A 107 7.56 -12.53 -8.16
N PRO A 108 7.72 -11.21 -8.35
CA PRO A 108 8.95 -10.64 -8.93
C PRO A 108 10.22 -10.94 -8.13
N TYR A 109 10.07 -11.18 -6.83
CA TYR A 109 11.17 -11.45 -5.91
C TYR A 109 11.37 -12.94 -5.62
N TYR A 110 10.64 -13.83 -6.31
CA TYR A 110 10.72 -15.27 -6.07
C TYR A 110 12.07 -15.81 -6.58
N PRO A 111 12.90 -16.43 -5.72
CA PRO A 111 14.34 -16.59 -5.99
C PRO A 111 14.71 -17.79 -6.86
N ILE A 112 13.79 -18.71 -7.10
CA ILE A 112 14.06 -20.00 -7.77
C ILE A 112 12.99 -20.33 -8.81
N ASP A 113 13.41 -20.93 -9.93
CA ASP A 113 12.52 -21.47 -10.98
C ASP A 113 12.19 -22.96 -10.76
N SER A 114 12.54 -23.50 -9.60
CA SER A 114 12.28 -24.87 -9.16
C SER A 114 11.27 -24.92 -8.01
N CYS A 115 10.47 -25.98 -7.96
CA CYS A 115 9.59 -26.30 -6.85
C CYS A 115 10.40 -26.45 -5.55
N VAL A 116 10.05 -25.70 -4.51
CA VAL A 116 10.77 -25.74 -3.23
C VAL A 116 10.74 -27.12 -2.57
N VAL A 117 9.73 -27.95 -2.89
CA VAL A 117 9.54 -29.27 -2.29
C VAL A 117 10.27 -30.37 -3.05
N SER A 118 10.13 -30.40 -4.38
CA SER A 118 10.64 -31.51 -5.20
C SER A 118 11.96 -31.20 -5.90
N GLY A 119 12.34 -29.91 -6.00
CA GLY A 119 13.44 -29.44 -6.84
C GLY A 119 13.17 -29.51 -8.34
N GLY A 120 12.01 -30.04 -8.76
CA GLY A 120 11.62 -30.10 -10.18
C GLY A 120 11.32 -28.71 -10.74
N ARG A 121 11.60 -28.49 -12.02
CA ARG A 121 11.42 -27.19 -12.67
C ARG A 121 9.94 -26.78 -12.69
N LEU A 122 9.66 -25.53 -12.36
CA LEU A 122 8.32 -24.96 -12.43
C LEU A 122 7.89 -24.82 -13.90
N GLY A 123 6.63 -25.11 -14.19
CA GLY A 123 6.07 -25.10 -15.56
C GLY A 123 6.13 -26.44 -16.31
N GLU A 124 7.01 -27.38 -15.91
CA GLU A 124 7.10 -28.70 -16.59
C GLU A 124 5.89 -29.60 -16.30
N MET A 125 5.19 -29.37 -15.18
CA MET A 125 4.02 -30.14 -14.73
C MET A 125 2.72 -29.34 -14.91
N GLY A 126 2.71 -28.35 -15.81
CA GLY A 126 1.65 -27.36 -15.97
C GLY A 126 1.91 -26.11 -15.15
N ASP A 127 0.88 -25.27 -15.01
CA ASP A 127 0.96 -24.02 -14.28
C ASP A 127 1.36 -24.27 -12.81
N PRO A 128 2.40 -23.58 -12.30
CA PRO A 128 2.80 -23.71 -10.91
C PRO A 128 1.66 -23.39 -9.95
N ILE A 129 1.56 -24.15 -8.87
CA ILE A 129 0.66 -23.83 -7.77
C ILE A 129 1.31 -22.72 -6.95
N GLU A 130 0.66 -21.57 -6.90
CA GLU A 130 1.04 -20.43 -6.08
C GLU A 130 0.29 -20.50 -4.75
N LEU A 131 1.00 -20.86 -3.68
CA LEU A 131 0.48 -21.05 -2.33
C LEU A 131 0.92 -19.89 -1.44
N ILE A 132 -0.02 -19.23 -0.78
CA ILE A 132 0.29 -18.31 0.31
C ILE A 132 0.28 -19.06 1.64
N HIS A 133 1.46 -19.28 2.21
CA HIS A 133 1.63 -19.90 3.52
C HIS A 133 2.10 -18.84 4.53
N ARG A 134 1.23 -18.50 5.50
CA ARG A 134 1.56 -17.51 6.56
C ARG A 134 2.09 -16.18 5.99
N ASN A 135 1.37 -15.67 4.99
CA ASN A 135 1.67 -14.49 4.17
C ASN A 135 2.92 -14.60 3.26
N ARG A 136 3.59 -15.74 3.19
CA ARG A 136 4.70 -16.00 2.27
C ARG A 136 4.24 -16.75 1.02
N LEU A 137 4.60 -16.24 -0.15
CA LEU A 137 4.42 -16.94 -1.42
C LEU A 137 5.40 -18.12 -1.53
N VAL A 138 4.85 -19.30 -1.81
CA VAL A 138 5.55 -20.55 -2.12
C VAL A 138 5.03 -21.09 -3.44
N ARG A 139 5.92 -21.54 -4.33
CA ARG A 139 5.55 -22.13 -5.62
C ARG A 139 5.85 -23.61 -5.66
N LEU A 140 4.86 -24.39 -6.06
CA LEU A 140 4.94 -25.85 -6.15
C LEU A 140 4.69 -26.30 -7.59
N CYS A 141 5.37 -27.37 -8.04
CA CYS A 141 5.17 -27.88 -9.40
C CYS A 141 3.83 -28.60 -9.59
N CYS A 142 3.23 -29.18 -8.53
CA CYS A 142 1.99 -29.95 -8.65
C CYS A 142 1.30 -30.18 -7.29
N ALA A 143 0.03 -30.61 -7.32
CA ALA A 143 -0.78 -30.86 -6.13
C ALA A 143 -0.19 -31.95 -5.21
N GLY A 144 0.63 -32.87 -5.73
CA GLY A 144 1.31 -33.89 -4.93
C GLY A 144 2.40 -33.33 -4.01
N CYS A 145 2.88 -32.11 -4.25
CA CYS A 145 3.85 -31.44 -3.37
C CYS A 145 3.18 -30.76 -2.17
N LEU A 146 1.89 -30.42 -2.25
CA LEU A 146 1.18 -29.69 -1.19
C LEU A 146 1.14 -30.46 0.14
N PRO A 147 0.78 -31.77 0.19
CA PRO A 147 0.81 -32.52 1.45
C PRO A 147 2.21 -32.65 2.05
N LYS A 148 3.25 -32.71 1.21
CA LYS A 148 4.65 -32.75 1.66
C LYS A 148 5.06 -31.42 2.27
N PHE A 149 4.71 -30.32 1.60
CA PHE A 149 4.93 -28.97 2.12
C PHE A 149 4.25 -28.79 3.48
N ASN A 150 2.96 -29.09 3.59
CA ASN A 150 2.21 -28.92 4.84
C ASN A 150 2.75 -29.77 6.01
N LYS A 151 3.44 -30.88 5.72
CA LYS A 151 4.02 -31.74 6.75
C LYS A 151 5.32 -31.17 7.34
N ASP A 152 6.07 -30.38 6.57
CA ASP A 152 7.40 -29.88 6.93
C ASP A 152 7.64 -28.47 6.39
N SER A 153 6.65 -27.59 6.57
CA SER A 153 6.63 -26.27 5.94
C SER A 153 7.82 -25.41 6.37
N ASP A 154 8.24 -25.47 7.64
CA ASP A 154 9.34 -24.68 8.17
C ASP A 154 10.67 -24.99 7.48
N SER A 155 10.94 -26.26 7.18
CA SER A 155 12.13 -26.71 6.45
C SER A 155 12.17 -26.17 5.01
N PHE A 156 11.03 -26.21 4.32
CA PHE A 156 10.92 -25.65 2.97
C PHE A 156 10.98 -24.12 2.97
N ILE A 157 10.42 -23.45 3.98
CA ILE A 157 10.57 -22.01 4.16
C ILE A 157 12.04 -21.63 4.41
N ALA A 158 12.76 -22.36 5.26
CA ALA A 158 14.19 -22.14 5.49
C ALA A 158 15.03 -22.35 4.21
N THR A 159 14.67 -23.34 3.40
CA THR A 159 15.28 -23.57 2.08
C THR A 159 15.02 -22.40 1.13
N LEU A 160 13.78 -21.90 1.10
CA LEU A 160 13.40 -20.74 0.30
C LEU A 160 14.14 -19.47 0.75
N ASP A 161 14.22 -19.22 2.06
CA ASP A 161 14.93 -18.07 2.62
C ASP A 161 16.42 -18.10 2.28
N THR A 162 17.05 -19.29 2.32
CA THR A 162 18.44 -19.47 1.88
C THR A 162 18.61 -19.06 0.41
N ALA A 163 17.66 -19.45 -0.45
CA ALA A 163 17.69 -19.07 -1.86
C ALA A 163 17.46 -17.56 -2.05
N VAL A 164 16.57 -16.93 -1.29
CA VAL A 164 16.38 -15.46 -1.31
C VAL A 164 17.66 -14.74 -0.93
N VAL A 165 18.29 -15.13 0.19
CA VAL A 165 19.55 -14.51 0.63
C VAL A 165 20.63 -14.66 -0.44
N ALA A 166 20.78 -15.86 -1.01
CA ALA A 166 21.75 -16.10 -2.07
C ALA A 166 21.51 -15.24 -3.32
N ALA A 167 20.25 -15.04 -3.71
CA ALA A 167 19.89 -14.24 -4.88
C ALA A 167 20.04 -12.73 -4.66
N GLN A 168 19.77 -12.23 -3.45
CA GLN A 168 19.59 -10.79 -3.21
C GLN A 168 20.72 -10.12 -2.42
N ARG A 169 21.56 -10.86 -1.69
CA ARG A 169 22.54 -10.28 -0.76
C ARG A 169 23.58 -9.39 -1.46
N ASP A 170 24.12 -9.86 -2.59
CA ASP A 170 25.20 -9.17 -3.28
C ASP A 170 24.71 -7.91 -4.02
N ALA A 171 23.42 -7.88 -4.40
CA ALA A 171 22.74 -6.75 -5.03
C ALA A 171 21.90 -5.91 -4.04
N TYR A 172 22.16 -6.03 -2.74
CA TYR A 172 21.40 -5.30 -1.73
C TYR A 172 21.75 -3.80 -1.78
N PRO A 173 20.76 -2.89 -1.90
CA PRO A 173 21.01 -1.49 -2.26
C PRO A 173 21.54 -0.61 -1.12
N LEU A 174 21.46 -1.07 0.13
CA LEU A 174 21.82 -0.27 1.30
C LEU A 174 23.09 -0.79 1.98
N THR A 175 23.99 0.13 2.31
CA THR A 175 25.13 -0.10 3.23
C THR A 175 24.76 0.17 4.69
N ASP A 176 23.68 0.92 4.91
CA ASP A 176 23.20 1.31 6.24
C ASP A 176 21.90 0.60 6.60
N CYS A 177 21.65 0.46 7.90
CA CYS A 177 20.45 -0.15 8.44
C CYS A 177 19.25 0.73 8.11
N VAL A 178 18.31 0.23 7.30
CA VAL A 178 17.10 0.95 6.86
C VAL A 178 16.23 1.51 8.00
N VAL A 179 16.39 0.99 9.22
CA VAL A 179 15.64 1.43 10.40
C VAL A 179 16.32 2.57 11.17
N THR A 180 17.65 2.61 11.18
CA THR A 180 18.42 3.50 12.07
C THR A 180 19.37 4.45 11.33
N GLY A 181 19.69 4.15 10.07
CA GLY A 181 20.74 4.83 9.31
C GLY A 181 22.17 4.46 9.73
N GLU A 182 22.37 3.55 10.67
CA GLU A 182 23.71 3.10 11.10
C GLU A 182 24.33 2.10 10.12
N GLU A 183 25.65 2.17 9.91
CA GLU A 183 26.40 1.28 9.02
C GLU A 183 26.25 -0.20 9.38
N LEU A 184 25.90 -1.02 8.39
CA LEU A 184 25.78 -2.47 8.53
C LEU A 184 27.17 -3.11 8.64
N GLY A 185 27.41 -3.91 9.69
CA GLY A 185 28.73 -4.52 9.92
C GLY A 185 29.69 -3.63 10.72
N GLY A 186 29.24 -2.43 11.13
CA GLY A 186 30.01 -1.49 11.95
C GLY A 186 29.97 -1.82 13.45
N ALA A 187 29.76 -0.79 14.27
CA ALA A 187 29.82 -0.89 15.74
C ALA A 187 28.83 -1.90 16.37
N MET A 188 27.73 -2.19 15.68
CA MET A 188 26.68 -3.13 16.11
C MET A 188 26.96 -4.60 15.75
N GLY A 189 28.08 -4.88 15.07
CA GLY A 189 28.49 -6.22 14.67
C GLY A 189 27.90 -6.68 13.34
N ALA A 190 27.94 -7.99 13.10
CA ALA A 190 27.49 -8.57 11.83
C ALA A 190 25.99 -8.27 11.58
N PRO A 191 25.61 -7.94 10.33
CA PRO A 191 24.22 -7.62 10.00
C PRO A 191 23.26 -8.76 10.36
N THR A 192 22.13 -8.39 10.96
CA THR A 192 20.99 -9.30 11.10
C THR A 192 20.27 -9.38 9.76
N GLU A 193 20.35 -10.55 9.11
CA GLU A 193 19.66 -10.83 7.85
C GLU A 193 18.43 -11.69 8.11
N PHE A 194 17.32 -11.35 7.46
CA PHE A 194 16.09 -12.13 7.48
C PHE A 194 15.25 -11.83 6.24
N VAL A 195 14.24 -12.64 5.98
CA VAL A 195 13.43 -12.54 4.77
C VAL A 195 11.98 -12.24 5.13
N ILE A 196 11.36 -11.29 4.42
CA ILE A 196 9.92 -11.01 4.44
C ILE A 196 9.44 -10.94 2.99
N GLY A 197 8.37 -11.66 2.64
CA GLY A 197 7.73 -11.57 1.34
C GLY A 197 8.66 -11.92 0.17
N ASN A 198 9.52 -12.92 0.35
CA ASN A 198 10.62 -13.26 -0.57
C ASN A 198 11.65 -12.14 -0.80
N ARG A 199 11.76 -11.18 0.13
CA ARG A 199 12.73 -10.09 0.06
C ARG A 199 13.67 -10.11 1.26
N LEU A 200 14.96 -10.02 0.97
CA LEU A 200 16.00 -9.90 1.97
C LEU A 200 15.90 -8.53 2.66
N VAL A 201 16.02 -8.52 3.98
CA VAL A 201 16.17 -7.32 4.81
C VAL A 201 17.41 -7.47 5.68
N ARG A 202 18.28 -6.47 5.67
CA ARG A 202 19.54 -6.45 6.44
C ARG A 202 19.50 -5.30 7.44
N LEU A 203 19.76 -5.59 8.71
CA LEU A 203 19.61 -4.66 9.82
C LEU A 203 20.82 -4.69 10.75
N CYS A 204 21.04 -3.63 11.52
CA CYS A 204 22.12 -3.58 12.51
C CYS A 204 21.85 -4.49 13.74
N CYS A 205 20.59 -4.76 14.10
CA CYS A 205 20.28 -5.59 15.27
C CYS A 205 18.88 -6.23 15.26
N LYS A 206 18.65 -7.19 16.17
CA LYS A 206 17.35 -7.85 16.41
C LYS A 206 16.24 -6.88 16.83
N GLY A 207 16.58 -5.76 17.46
CA GLY A 207 15.59 -4.73 17.84
C GLY A 207 14.91 -4.12 16.61
N CYS A 208 15.68 -3.90 15.54
CA CYS A 208 15.19 -3.36 14.28
C CYS A 208 14.24 -4.33 13.56
N VAL A 209 14.40 -5.65 13.75
CA VAL A 209 13.49 -6.66 13.16
C VAL A 209 12.04 -6.42 13.61
N ARG A 210 11.84 -6.04 14.88
CA ARG A 210 10.50 -5.71 15.39
C ARG A 210 9.92 -4.46 14.73
N LYS A 211 10.73 -3.42 14.51
CA LYS A 211 10.30 -2.21 13.79
C LYS A 211 9.89 -2.56 12.35
N VAL A 212 10.68 -3.36 11.65
CA VAL A 212 10.34 -3.81 10.29
C VAL A 212 9.05 -4.65 10.26
N ARG A 213 8.89 -5.62 11.16
CA ARG A 213 7.65 -6.41 11.24
C ARG A 213 6.42 -5.56 11.58
N LYS A 214 6.59 -4.51 12.37
CA LYS A 214 5.50 -3.57 12.71
C LYS A 214 5.04 -2.77 11.49
N ASP A 215 5.93 -2.38 10.57
CA ASP A 215 5.57 -1.61 9.37
C ASP A 215 6.36 -2.06 8.12
N PRO A 216 6.12 -3.30 7.63
CA PRO A 216 6.98 -3.91 6.62
C PRO A 216 6.92 -3.16 5.30
N ALA A 217 5.72 -2.72 4.89
CA ALA A 217 5.53 -1.98 3.65
C ALA A 217 6.40 -0.71 3.58
N ARG A 218 6.54 0.03 4.71
CA ARG A 218 7.37 1.23 4.76
C ARG A 218 8.85 0.94 4.55
N PHE A 219 9.40 -0.05 5.26
CA PHE A 219 10.83 -0.36 5.16
C PHE A 219 11.19 -1.06 3.85
N LEU A 220 10.30 -1.91 3.34
CA LEU A 220 10.46 -2.51 2.02
C LEU A 220 10.46 -1.43 0.93
N ALA A 221 9.61 -0.40 1.04
CA ALA A 221 9.63 0.76 0.14
C ALA A 221 10.94 1.57 0.26
N MET A 222 11.47 1.76 1.46
CA MET A 222 12.77 2.43 1.66
C MET A 222 13.92 1.64 1.01
N ILE A 223 13.89 0.31 1.08
CA ILE A 223 14.88 -0.54 0.40
C ILE A 223 14.75 -0.40 -1.12
N ASP A 224 13.53 -0.36 -1.66
CA ASP A 224 13.31 -0.21 -3.09
C ASP A 224 13.73 1.17 -3.60
N ALA A 225 13.45 2.22 -2.84
CA ALA A 225 13.85 3.59 -3.17
C ALA A 225 15.38 3.76 -3.24
N ALA A 226 16.14 2.89 -2.58
CA ALA A 226 17.61 2.91 -2.62
C ALA A 226 18.19 2.13 -3.81
N ARG A 227 17.38 1.33 -4.52
CA ARG A 227 17.86 0.63 -5.73
C ARG A 227 18.12 1.68 -6.81
N PRO A 228 19.23 1.56 -7.56
CA PRO A 228 19.47 2.45 -8.70
C PRO A 228 18.29 2.36 -9.66
N HIS A 229 17.79 3.51 -10.12
CA HIS A 229 16.84 3.56 -11.20
C HIS A 229 17.55 3.10 -12.47
N ASP A 230 17.25 1.91 -12.96
CA ASP A 230 17.71 1.49 -14.29
C ASP A 230 17.06 2.41 -15.34
N GLU A 231 17.81 3.44 -15.72
CA GLU A 231 17.67 4.16 -16.98
C GLU A 231 18.20 3.22 -18.07
N HIS A 232 17.26 2.65 -18.83
CA HIS A 232 17.48 1.75 -19.98
C HIS A 232 17.68 0.28 -19.65
N GLU A 233 16.61 -0.52 -19.80
CA GLU A 233 16.69 -1.82 -20.48
C GLU A 233 15.29 -2.31 -20.90
N HIS A 234 15.02 -2.27 -22.20
CA HIS A 234 14.02 -3.13 -22.83
C HIS A 234 14.66 -4.50 -23.02
N GLY A 235 14.59 -5.35 -21.99
CA GLY A 235 14.94 -6.77 -22.09
C GLY A 235 13.71 -7.57 -22.54
N GLU A 236 13.75 -8.12 -23.76
CA GLU A 236 12.80 -9.12 -24.22
C GLU A 236 12.95 -10.42 -23.41
N HIS A 237 12.14 -10.58 -22.37
CA HIS A 237 11.81 -11.89 -21.81
C HIS A 237 10.32 -12.11 -21.89
N GLY A 238 9.93 -13.00 -22.82
CA GLY A 238 8.57 -13.47 -23.00
C GLY A 238 8.07 -14.20 -21.75
N GLY A 239 7.11 -13.58 -21.08
CA GLY A 239 6.29 -14.09 -20.00
C GLY A 239 5.34 -12.96 -19.64
N ASP A 240 4.04 -13.23 -19.59
CA ASP A 240 2.97 -12.23 -19.52
C ASP A 240 3.29 -11.10 -18.54
N ALA A 241 3.48 -9.90 -19.10
CA ALA A 241 4.01 -8.74 -18.41
C ALA A 241 3.03 -8.24 -17.33
N HIS A 242 3.27 -8.66 -16.10
CA HIS A 242 3.01 -7.80 -14.95
C HIS A 242 4.20 -6.86 -14.82
N GLU A 243 4.19 -5.83 -15.66
CA GLU A 243 5.06 -4.67 -15.52
C GLU A 243 4.95 -4.18 -14.08
N GLU A 244 6.07 -4.18 -13.37
CA GLU A 244 6.16 -3.71 -12.01
C GLU A 244 5.53 -2.31 -11.93
N ALA A 245 4.80 -2.02 -10.84
CA ALA A 245 4.38 -0.67 -10.53
C ALA A 245 5.63 0.14 -10.14
N ARG A 246 6.50 0.43 -11.10
CA ARG A 246 7.55 1.45 -10.97
C ARG A 246 6.83 2.73 -10.54
N PRO A 247 7.39 3.52 -9.60
CA PRO A 247 6.84 4.83 -9.33
C PRO A 247 6.81 5.58 -10.65
N PHE A 248 5.59 5.90 -11.08
CA PHE A 248 5.33 6.62 -12.30
C PHE A 248 6.17 7.91 -12.32
N ALA A 249 6.94 8.17 -13.39
CA ALA A 249 7.96 9.22 -13.47
C ALA A 249 7.41 10.67 -13.52
N GLY A 250 6.22 10.91 -12.95
CA GLY A 250 5.57 12.21 -12.79
C GLY A 250 4.51 12.16 -11.70
N ASP A 251 3.51 13.03 -11.78
CA ASP A 251 2.45 13.07 -10.77
C ASP A 251 1.46 11.92 -10.91
N PRO A 252 0.93 11.39 -9.79
CA PRO A 252 -0.19 10.45 -9.86
C PRO A 252 -1.43 11.13 -10.45
N TYR A 253 -2.44 10.35 -10.82
CA TYR A 253 -3.69 10.91 -11.34
C TYR A 253 -4.43 11.71 -10.25
N LEU A 254 -4.61 13.02 -10.46
CA LEU A 254 -5.14 13.95 -9.44
C LEU A 254 -6.61 14.33 -9.61
N LEU A 255 -7.30 13.78 -10.60
CA LEU A 255 -8.73 14.00 -10.72
C LEU A 255 -9.46 12.97 -9.88
N ASP A 256 -10.55 13.39 -9.26
CA ASP A 256 -11.36 12.53 -8.40
C ASP A 256 -12.44 11.75 -9.17
N THR A 257 -12.36 11.79 -10.50
CA THR A 257 -13.31 11.17 -11.43
C THR A 257 -12.59 10.33 -12.47
N ASP A 258 -13.23 9.24 -12.87
CA ASP A 258 -12.80 8.41 -13.98
C ASP A 258 -12.81 9.25 -15.27
N PRO A 259 -11.72 9.26 -16.05
CA PRO A 259 -11.51 10.19 -17.16
C PRO A 259 -12.47 9.96 -18.34
N VAL A 260 -13.11 8.79 -18.41
CA VAL A 260 -14.02 8.43 -19.52
C VAL A 260 -15.47 8.60 -19.10
N SER A 261 -15.84 8.04 -17.95
CA SER A 261 -17.22 8.04 -17.46
C SER A 261 -17.61 9.31 -16.71
N GLY A 262 -16.64 10.09 -16.22
CA GLY A 262 -16.85 11.26 -15.38
C GLY A 262 -17.43 10.94 -13.99
N LYS A 263 -17.57 9.66 -13.64
CA LYS A 263 -18.05 9.22 -12.33
C LYS A 263 -16.93 9.37 -11.30
N LYS A 264 -17.30 9.59 -10.04
CA LYS A 264 -16.37 9.55 -8.92
C LYS A 264 -15.55 8.25 -8.96
N LEU A 265 -14.25 8.35 -8.71
CA LEU A 265 -13.40 7.17 -8.58
C LEU A 265 -13.87 6.29 -7.41
N ALA A 266 -13.82 4.98 -7.62
CA ALA A 266 -14.05 3.97 -6.61
C ALA A 266 -12.91 3.94 -5.58
N ARG A 267 -12.97 2.97 -4.67
CA ARG A 267 -11.96 2.75 -3.63
C ARG A 267 -10.63 2.39 -4.28
N VAL A 268 -9.53 2.79 -3.66
CA VAL A 268 -8.18 2.66 -4.22
C VAL A 268 -7.88 1.24 -4.71
N ALA A 269 -8.26 0.22 -3.96
CA ALA A 269 -8.02 -1.19 -4.31
C ALA A 269 -8.79 -1.67 -5.56
N ASP A 270 -9.88 -1.00 -5.93
CA ASP A 270 -10.72 -1.39 -7.08
C ASP A 270 -10.34 -0.64 -8.36
N LEU A 271 -9.44 0.33 -8.28
CA LEU A 271 -9.05 1.15 -9.43
C LEU A 271 -8.13 0.37 -10.37
N ILE A 272 -8.40 0.51 -11.67
CA ILE A 272 -7.46 0.11 -12.69
C ILE A 272 -6.53 1.28 -12.95
N VAL A 273 -5.27 1.14 -12.56
CA VAL A 273 -4.19 2.09 -12.83
C VAL A 273 -3.50 1.68 -14.12
N MET A 274 -3.35 2.63 -15.04
CA MET A 274 -2.70 2.42 -16.34
C MET A 274 -1.73 3.56 -16.62
N GLU A 275 -0.59 3.23 -17.21
CA GLU A 275 0.33 4.22 -17.78
C GLU A 275 -0.04 4.50 -19.25
N HIS A 276 -0.02 5.78 -19.64
CA HIS A 276 -0.11 6.18 -21.04
C HIS A 276 0.75 7.42 -21.33
N GLU A 277 1.73 7.29 -22.24
CA GLU A 277 2.66 8.37 -22.62
C GLU A 277 3.42 8.97 -21.43
N GLY A 278 3.85 8.12 -20.50
CA GLY A 278 4.38 8.61 -19.25
C GLY A 278 3.34 9.48 -18.55
N ARG A 279 2.11 8.99 -18.34
CA ARG A 279 1.08 9.55 -17.42
C ARG A 279 0.40 8.41 -16.70
N GLU A 280 0.19 8.56 -15.39
CA GLU A 280 -0.72 7.68 -14.65
C GLU A 280 -2.18 8.10 -14.91
N LEU A 281 -3.03 7.13 -15.25
CA LEU A 281 -4.47 7.28 -15.40
C LEU A 281 -5.18 6.25 -14.51
N ARG A 282 -6.33 6.63 -13.94
CA ARG A 282 -7.13 5.76 -13.07
C ARG A 282 -8.55 5.59 -13.59
N PHE A 283 -8.98 4.35 -13.68
CA PHE A 283 -10.29 3.97 -14.22
C PHE A 283 -11.06 3.11 -13.22
N ASN A 284 -12.38 3.26 -13.22
CA ASN A 284 -13.27 2.46 -12.37
C ASN A 284 -13.48 1.05 -12.91
N ASP A 285 -13.36 0.85 -14.22
CA ASP A 285 -13.66 -0.43 -14.84
C ASP A 285 -12.97 -0.61 -16.21
N LYS A 286 -12.95 -1.87 -16.66
CA LYS A 286 -12.36 -2.26 -17.96
C LYS A 286 -13.08 -1.64 -19.15
N LYS A 287 -14.33 -1.19 -19.00
CA LYS A 287 -15.08 -0.55 -20.09
C LYS A 287 -14.57 0.88 -20.30
N SER A 288 -14.25 1.60 -19.23
CA SER A 288 -13.57 2.90 -19.32
C SER A 288 -12.20 2.74 -19.98
N VAL A 289 -11.40 1.73 -19.59
CA VAL A 289 -10.11 1.42 -20.24
C VAL A 289 -10.29 1.19 -21.75
N ALA A 290 -11.18 0.28 -22.14
CA ALA A 290 -11.43 -0.02 -23.55
C ALA A 290 -12.00 1.16 -24.35
N ALA A 291 -12.64 2.12 -23.69
CA ALA A 291 -13.13 3.35 -24.32
C ALA A 291 -12.03 4.40 -24.45
N PHE A 292 -11.12 4.48 -23.47
CA PHE A 292 -9.91 5.30 -23.55
C PHE A 292 -9.03 4.84 -24.72
N GLU A 293 -8.75 3.54 -24.83
CA GLU A 293 -7.90 2.98 -25.90
C GLU A 293 -8.42 3.26 -27.32
N LYS A 294 -9.73 3.51 -27.48
CA LYS A 294 -10.34 3.85 -28.78
C LYS A 294 -10.08 5.28 -29.23
N ASP A 295 -9.95 6.21 -28.28
CA ASP A 295 -9.72 7.63 -28.58
C ASP A 295 -8.97 8.31 -27.41
N PRO A 296 -7.68 7.97 -27.19
CA PRO A 296 -6.91 8.51 -26.07
C PRO A 296 -6.83 10.04 -26.15
N ALA A 297 -6.59 10.60 -27.34
CA ALA A 297 -6.42 12.04 -27.55
C ALA A 297 -7.63 12.85 -27.06
N LYS A 298 -8.86 12.38 -27.32
CA LYS A 298 -10.06 13.06 -26.85
C LYS A 298 -10.20 13.03 -25.33
N VAL A 299 -9.92 11.88 -24.71
CA VAL A 299 -10.00 11.74 -23.24
C VAL A 299 -8.94 12.59 -22.57
N LEU A 300 -7.70 12.52 -23.07
CA LEU A 300 -6.57 13.29 -22.55
C LEU A 300 -6.80 14.79 -22.67
N ALA A 301 -7.40 15.29 -23.76
CA ALA A 301 -7.73 16.71 -23.86
C ALA A 301 -8.68 17.19 -22.73
N ALA A 302 -9.63 16.34 -22.32
CA ALA A 302 -10.53 16.65 -21.20
C ALA A 302 -9.80 16.58 -19.84
N VAL A 303 -8.96 15.55 -19.65
CA VAL A 303 -8.11 15.40 -18.45
C VAL A 303 -7.17 16.58 -18.31
N ASP A 304 -6.48 16.98 -19.38
CA ASP A 304 -5.51 18.07 -19.38
C ASP A 304 -6.19 19.39 -19.01
N ALA A 305 -7.36 19.68 -19.57
CA ALA A 305 -8.15 20.87 -19.20
C ALA A 305 -8.57 20.86 -17.72
N ALA A 306 -8.85 19.70 -17.13
CA ALA A 306 -9.19 19.59 -15.72
C ALA A 306 -7.95 19.74 -14.82
N LEU A 307 -6.81 19.13 -15.20
CA LEU A 307 -5.54 19.27 -14.48
C LEU A 307 -5.02 20.72 -14.50
N VAL A 308 -5.14 21.41 -15.64
CA VAL A 308 -4.83 22.86 -15.75
C VAL A 308 -5.61 23.63 -14.68
N ARG A 309 -6.94 23.44 -14.62
CA ARG A 309 -7.80 24.15 -13.65
C ARG A 309 -7.42 23.83 -12.21
N LEU A 310 -7.13 22.57 -11.92
CA LEU A 310 -6.76 22.10 -10.59
C LEU A 310 -5.43 22.72 -10.12
N GLN A 311 -4.42 22.72 -10.99
CA GLN A 311 -3.05 23.07 -10.62
C GLN A 311 -2.75 24.57 -10.75
N LEU A 312 -3.50 25.31 -11.56
CA LEU A 312 -3.27 26.74 -11.77
C LEU A 312 -3.28 27.56 -10.45
N ALA A 313 -4.12 27.16 -9.49
CA ALA A 313 -4.20 27.81 -8.17
C ALA A 313 -2.94 27.64 -7.32
N TYR A 314 -2.12 26.63 -7.61
CA TYR A 314 -0.89 26.29 -6.88
C TYR A 314 0.37 26.50 -7.72
N TYR A 315 0.25 27.08 -8.92
CA TYR A 315 1.38 27.24 -9.81
C TYR A 315 2.40 28.22 -9.22
N PRO A 316 3.69 27.87 -9.10
CA PRO A 316 4.60 28.53 -8.17
C PRO A 316 5.19 29.86 -8.65
N THR A 317 5.04 30.19 -9.94
CA THR A 317 5.70 31.35 -10.53
C THR A 317 4.78 32.10 -11.51
N ASP A 318 4.95 33.43 -11.61
CA ASP A 318 4.29 34.26 -12.62
C ASP A 318 5.17 34.50 -13.86
N THR A 319 6.31 33.80 -13.94
CA THR A 319 7.29 33.86 -15.03
C THR A 319 7.39 32.52 -15.76
N CYS A 320 7.82 32.57 -17.02
CA CYS A 320 8.06 31.38 -17.81
C CYS A 320 9.30 30.66 -17.27
N ILE A 321 9.16 29.38 -16.90
CA ILE A 321 10.28 28.60 -16.35
C ILE A 321 11.48 28.46 -17.31
N VAL A 322 11.23 28.61 -18.62
CA VAL A 322 12.27 28.47 -19.65
C VAL A 322 13.01 29.77 -19.90
N SER A 323 12.31 30.91 -20.01
CA SER A 323 12.91 32.20 -20.39
C SER A 323 13.10 33.17 -19.22
N GLY A 324 12.39 32.98 -18.10
CA GLY A 324 12.29 33.94 -16.99
C GLY A 324 11.41 35.16 -17.27
N GLU A 325 10.84 35.28 -18.47
CA GLU A 325 9.95 36.40 -18.81
C GLU A 325 8.58 36.27 -18.15
N LYS A 326 7.92 37.38 -17.87
CA LYS A 326 6.58 37.38 -17.27
C LYS A 326 5.55 36.65 -18.15
N LEU A 327 4.80 35.72 -17.58
CA LEU A 327 3.70 35.06 -18.29
C LEU A 327 2.65 36.10 -18.70
N GLY A 328 2.18 36.02 -19.95
CA GLY A 328 1.29 37.03 -20.55
C GLY A 328 2.01 38.13 -21.35
N SER A 329 3.34 38.29 -21.20
CA SER A 329 4.09 39.31 -21.95
C SER A 329 4.20 39.04 -23.45
N MET A 330 4.06 37.78 -23.86
CA MET A 330 4.16 37.29 -25.23
C MET A 330 2.80 36.79 -25.78
N GLY A 331 1.70 37.29 -25.19
CA GLY A 331 0.34 36.80 -25.43
C GLY A 331 -0.10 35.77 -24.40
N ASP A 332 -1.20 35.06 -24.68
CA ASP A 332 -1.72 34.04 -23.78
C ASP A 332 -0.67 32.95 -23.51
N PRO A 333 -0.42 32.58 -22.24
CA PRO A 333 0.52 31.52 -21.90
C PRO A 333 0.19 30.21 -22.61
N VAL A 334 1.24 29.53 -23.07
CA VAL A 334 1.16 28.15 -23.54
C VAL A 334 1.15 27.24 -22.32
N GLU A 335 0.04 26.55 -22.11
CA GLU A 335 -0.16 25.60 -21.01
C GLU A 335 -0.08 24.17 -21.56
N VAL A 336 0.77 23.35 -20.97
CA VAL A 336 0.97 21.94 -21.37
C VAL A 336 0.98 21.06 -20.12
N ILE A 337 0.37 19.88 -20.21
CA ILE A 337 0.49 18.86 -19.17
C ILE A 337 1.64 17.92 -19.55
N HIS A 338 2.65 17.84 -18.69
CA HIS A 338 3.75 16.90 -18.80
C HIS A 338 3.71 15.93 -17.63
N ARG A 339 3.50 14.64 -17.87
CA ARG A 339 3.40 13.60 -16.82
C ARG A 339 2.48 13.98 -15.65
N ASN A 340 1.26 14.42 -15.97
CA ASN A 340 0.25 14.95 -15.05
C ASN A 340 0.61 16.28 -14.33
N ARG A 341 1.73 16.93 -14.67
CA ARG A 341 2.13 18.24 -14.13
C ARG A 341 1.87 19.35 -15.14
N LEU A 342 1.22 20.44 -14.71
CA LEU A 342 1.00 21.63 -15.52
C LEU A 342 2.32 22.39 -15.71
N VAL A 343 2.67 22.77 -16.94
CA VAL A 343 3.79 23.66 -17.26
C VAL A 343 3.27 24.86 -18.05
N ARG A 344 3.65 26.07 -17.64
CA ARG A 344 3.22 27.33 -18.26
C ARG A 344 4.40 28.06 -18.88
N LEU A 345 4.27 28.40 -20.16
CA LEU A 345 5.34 28.96 -20.98
C LEU A 345 4.88 30.23 -21.70
N CYS A 346 5.79 31.17 -21.96
CA CYS A 346 5.41 32.41 -22.63
C CYS A 346 5.16 32.25 -24.13
N CYS A 347 5.76 31.26 -24.80
CA CYS A 347 5.64 31.08 -26.24
C CYS A 347 5.97 29.64 -26.72
N LYS A 348 5.68 29.36 -28.00
CA LYS A 348 6.02 28.08 -28.67
C LYS A 348 7.52 27.79 -28.70
N GLY A 349 8.36 28.82 -28.74
CA GLY A 349 9.81 28.66 -28.68
C GLY A 349 10.27 28.08 -27.33
N CYS A 350 9.63 28.51 -26.23
CA CYS A 350 9.86 27.92 -24.91
C CYS A 350 9.35 26.48 -24.82
N LEU A 351 8.21 26.16 -25.45
CA LEU A 351 7.71 24.78 -25.53
C LEU A 351 8.72 23.84 -26.20
N ALA A 352 9.31 24.27 -27.32
CA ALA A 352 10.32 23.49 -28.01
C ALA A 352 11.61 23.29 -27.18
N LYS A 353 11.97 24.25 -26.32
CA LYS A 353 13.09 24.10 -25.38
C LYS A 353 12.73 23.18 -24.22
N PHE A 354 11.53 23.31 -23.67
CA PHE A 354 11.03 22.43 -22.61
C PHE A 354 11.09 20.95 -23.04
N HIS A 355 10.63 20.62 -24.25
CA HIS A 355 10.68 19.25 -24.75
C HIS A 355 12.11 18.68 -24.95
N LYS A 356 13.15 19.51 -24.94
CA LYS A 356 14.54 19.04 -25.05
C LYS A 356 15.13 18.61 -23.71
N ASP A 357 14.61 19.13 -22.61
CA ASP A 357 15.14 18.91 -21.26
C ASP A 357 14.01 19.12 -20.22
N PRO A 358 12.93 18.32 -20.28
CA PRO A 358 11.75 18.56 -19.45
C PRO A 358 12.08 18.40 -17.97
N ASP A 359 12.87 17.39 -17.60
CA ASP A 359 13.18 17.05 -16.20
C ASP A 359 13.91 18.19 -15.48
N SER A 360 14.84 18.89 -16.14
CA SER A 360 15.53 20.07 -15.61
C SER A 360 14.57 21.24 -15.31
N TYR A 361 13.57 21.46 -16.16
CA TYR A 361 12.57 22.51 -15.93
C TYR A 361 11.53 22.09 -14.89
N ILE A 362 11.16 20.81 -14.82
CA ILE A 362 10.32 20.26 -13.76
C ILE A 362 11.02 20.42 -12.41
N ALA A 363 12.29 20.03 -12.26
CA ALA A 363 13.05 20.19 -11.02
C ALA A 363 13.09 21.66 -10.55
N LYS A 364 13.26 22.63 -11.47
CA LYS A 364 13.21 24.06 -11.13
C LYS A 364 11.83 24.50 -10.64
N LEU A 365 10.76 23.99 -11.26
CA LEU A 365 9.39 24.23 -10.84
C LEU A 365 9.10 23.62 -9.47
N GLU A 366 9.68 22.46 -9.17
CA GLU A 366 9.54 21.80 -7.88
C GLU A 366 10.23 22.59 -6.77
N VAL A 367 11.47 23.04 -6.99
CA VAL A 367 12.17 23.94 -6.05
C VAL A 367 11.33 25.18 -5.75
N ALA A 368 10.85 25.87 -6.80
CA ALA A 368 10.03 27.07 -6.62
C ALA A 368 8.73 26.81 -5.84
N ALA A 369 8.05 25.69 -6.10
CA ALA A 369 6.83 25.33 -5.39
C ALA A 369 7.06 24.92 -3.94
N THR A 370 8.15 24.20 -3.64
CA THR A 370 8.54 23.85 -2.28
C THR A 370 8.88 25.10 -1.48
N GLU A 371 9.75 25.97 -2.00
CA GLU A 371 10.12 27.23 -1.36
C GLU A 371 8.90 28.12 -1.05
N ALA A 372 7.93 28.18 -1.96
CA ALA A 372 6.72 28.97 -1.78
C ALA A 372 5.79 28.45 -0.68
N GLN A 373 5.88 27.18 -0.31
CA GLN A 373 4.95 26.53 0.63
C GLN A 373 5.57 26.17 1.97
N LEU A 374 6.88 25.89 2.00
CA LEU A 374 7.57 25.26 3.12
C LEU A 374 7.40 26.02 4.45
N GLU A 375 7.55 27.35 4.42
CA GLU A 375 7.41 28.20 5.62
C GLU A 375 5.99 28.17 6.21
N SER A 376 4.98 28.03 5.35
CA SER A 376 3.56 28.05 5.71
C SER A 376 2.93 26.66 5.84
N TYR A 377 3.74 25.59 5.78
CA TYR A 377 3.23 24.22 5.77
C TYR A 377 2.48 23.90 7.08
N PRO A 378 1.25 23.35 7.01
CA PRO A 378 0.34 23.34 8.16
C PRO A 378 0.58 22.22 9.18
N LEU A 379 1.47 21.26 8.89
CA LEU A 379 1.70 20.09 9.74
C LEU A 379 3.14 20.07 10.25
N GLN A 380 3.32 19.70 11.52
CA GLN A 380 4.62 19.38 12.12
C GLN A 380 4.91 17.88 12.09
N THR A 381 3.94 17.08 11.64
CA THR A 381 4.00 15.63 11.57
C THR A 381 3.84 15.16 10.12
N CYS A 382 4.36 13.96 9.85
CA CYS A 382 4.19 13.25 8.60
C CYS A 382 2.70 13.02 8.32
N VAL A 383 2.22 13.43 7.14
CA VAL A 383 0.80 13.30 6.77
C VAL A 383 0.35 11.83 6.67
N VAL A 384 1.29 10.89 6.57
CA VAL A 384 1.02 9.45 6.40
C VAL A 384 0.99 8.71 7.73
N THR A 385 1.91 9.02 8.64
CA THR A 385 2.14 8.25 9.87
C THR A 385 1.83 9.02 11.16
N ASP A 386 1.60 10.33 11.07
CA ASP A 386 1.51 11.26 12.22
C ASP A 386 2.80 11.36 13.07
N GLU A 387 3.91 10.76 12.64
CA GLU A 387 5.22 10.89 13.30
C GLU A 387 5.81 12.30 13.10
N GLU A 388 6.62 12.79 14.05
CA GLU A 388 7.26 14.10 13.96
C GLU A 388 8.21 14.22 12.76
N LEU A 389 8.08 15.32 12.00
CA LEU A 389 9.01 15.65 10.92
C LEU A 389 10.34 16.12 11.49
N GLY A 390 11.47 15.57 11.01
CA GLY A 390 12.80 15.90 11.52
C GLY A 390 13.17 15.15 12.80
N GLY A 391 12.39 14.13 13.20
CA GLY A 391 12.64 13.29 14.37
C GLY A 391 13.62 12.13 14.10
N GLU A 392 13.36 10.96 14.69
CA GLU A 392 14.23 9.77 14.58
C GLU A 392 14.46 9.28 13.13
N MET A 393 13.61 9.69 12.19
CA MET A 393 13.68 9.29 10.79
C MET A 393 14.60 10.18 9.93
N GLY A 394 15.20 11.23 10.52
CA GLY A 394 16.10 12.15 9.83
C GLY A 394 15.39 13.31 9.15
N GLU A 395 16.01 13.87 8.11
CA GLU A 395 15.47 15.00 7.36
C GLU A 395 14.17 14.61 6.65
N PRO A 396 13.11 15.45 6.73
CA PRO A 396 11.87 15.19 6.02
C PRO A 396 12.05 15.08 4.51
N VAL A 397 11.26 14.20 3.89
CA VAL A 397 11.13 14.13 2.43
C VAL A 397 10.01 15.08 2.00
N ASP A 398 10.37 16.06 1.19
CA ASP A 398 9.45 17.01 0.58
C ASP A 398 9.03 16.49 -0.81
N LEU A 399 7.78 16.07 -0.92
CA LEU A 399 7.18 15.52 -2.15
C LEU A 399 6.17 16.52 -2.71
N LEU A 400 6.21 16.81 -4.01
CA LEU A 400 5.18 17.60 -4.67
C LEU A 400 4.18 16.73 -5.41
N ILE A 401 2.90 16.99 -5.18
CA ILE A 401 1.79 16.36 -5.89
C ILE A 401 0.91 17.46 -6.48
N GLY A 402 0.99 17.69 -7.80
CA GLY A 402 0.25 18.76 -8.47
C GLY A 402 0.57 20.15 -7.94
N TYR A 403 1.86 20.43 -7.72
CA TYR A 403 2.39 21.62 -7.04
C TYR A 403 2.06 21.77 -5.56
N ARG A 404 1.38 20.81 -4.95
CA ARG A 404 1.08 20.88 -3.52
C ARG A 404 2.17 20.17 -2.73
N LEU A 405 2.74 20.86 -1.75
CA LEU A 405 3.77 20.30 -0.88
C LEU A 405 3.17 19.25 0.06
N VAL A 406 3.77 18.07 0.07
CA VAL A 406 3.47 16.96 0.96
C VAL A 406 4.76 16.60 1.69
N ARG A 407 4.79 16.78 3.01
CA ARG A 407 5.99 16.48 3.82
C ARG A 407 5.85 15.15 4.53
N LEU A 408 6.90 14.33 4.42
CA LEU A 408 6.96 12.95 4.90
C LEU A 408 8.14 12.76 5.85
N CYS A 409 8.01 11.86 6.82
CA CYS A 409 9.11 11.54 7.73
C CYS A 409 10.22 10.73 7.04
N CYS A 410 9.93 10.00 5.94
CA CYS A 410 10.90 9.23 5.18
C CYS A 410 10.38 8.86 3.77
N ALA A 411 11.27 8.38 2.91
CA ALA A 411 10.95 7.93 1.54
C ALA A 411 9.94 6.77 1.50
N GLY A 412 9.89 5.94 2.56
CA GLY A 412 8.95 4.82 2.64
C GLY A 412 7.47 5.23 2.68
N CYS A 413 7.17 6.50 2.98
CA CYS A 413 5.80 7.02 2.99
C CYS A 413 5.31 7.47 1.60
N GLU A 414 6.22 7.76 0.66
CA GLU A 414 5.87 8.28 -0.67
C GLU A 414 4.95 7.34 -1.46
N PRO A 415 5.17 6.01 -1.50
CA PRO A 415 4.28 5.11 -2.23
C PRO A 415 2.82 5.16 -1.75
N ARG A 416 2.59 5.37 -0.45
CA ARG A 416 1.22 5.53 0.08
C ARG A 416 0.59 6.82 -0.43
N VAL A 417 1.34 7.93 -0.41
CA VAL A 417 0.87 9.20 -0.97
C VAL A 417 0.54 9.08 -2.44
N ARG A 418 1.44 8.48 -3.23
CA ARG A 418 1.21 8.28 -4.66
C ARG A 418 0.02 7.37 -4.93
N ARG A 419 -0.23 6.36 -4.08
CA ARG A 419 -1.37 5.46 -4.26
C ARG A 419 -2.70 6.12 -3.95
N ASP A 420 -2.78 7.05 -3.00
CA ASP A 420 -4.00 7.80 -2.69
C ASP A 420 -3.72 9.29 -2.47
N PRO A 421 -3.35 10.03 -3.53
CA PRO A 421 -2.93 11.41 -3.39
C PRO A 421 -4.05 12.29 -2.86
N LEU A 422 -5.30 12.02 -3.27
CA LEU A 422 -6.45 12.83 -2.90
C LEU A 422 -6.76 12.78 -1.41
N LYS A 423 -6.59 11.61 -0.76
CA LYS A 423 -6.73 11.47 0.69
C LYS A 423 -5.74 12.35 1.44
N TYR A 424 -4.44 12.26 1.11
CA TYR A 424 -3.41 13.01 1.85
C TYR A 424 -3.46 14.51 1.57
N LEU A 425 -3.77 14.91 0.33
CA LEU A 425 -4.04 16.30 0.00
C LEU A 425 -5.23 16.87 0.78
N ALA A 426 -6.31 16.10 0.96
CA ALA A 426 -7.45 16.51 1.78
C ALA A 426 -7.10 16.67 3.28
N LEU A 427 -6.20 15.85 3.82
CA LEU A 427 -5.69 16.00 5.20
C LEU A 427 -4.93 17.32 5.36
N ILE A 428 -4.10 17.68 4.37
CA ILE A 428 -3.37 18.96 4.35
C ILE A 428 -4.37 20.12 4.26
N ASP A 429 -5.37 20.04 3.38
CA ASP A 429 -6.42 21.07 3.26
C ASP A 429 -7.19 21.27 4.57
N ALA A 430 -7.50 20.19 5.26
CA ALA A 430 -8.13 20.24 6.57
C ALA A 430 -7.24 20.94 7.62
N ALA A 431 -5.93 20.70 7.58
CA ALA A 431 -4.96 21.35 8.46
C ALA A 431 -4.84 22.85 8.18
N ILE A 432 -4.75 23.26 6.91
CA ILE A 432 -4.78 24.70 6.50
C ILE A 432 -6.06 25.37 7.01
N LYS A 433 -7.21 24.71 6.82
CA LYS A 433 -8.50 25.21 7.30
C LYS A 433 -8.58 25.29 8.82
N ALA A 434 -7.92 24.40 9.55
CA ALA A 434 -7.88 24.44 11.01
C ALA A 434 -7.03 25.62 11.51
N GLN A 435 -5.89 25.91 10.87
CA GLN A 435 -5.02 27.03 11.23
C GLN A 435 -5.61 28.41 10.90
N SER A 436 -6.40 28.51 9.84
CA SER A 436 -7.04 29.77 9.42
C SER A 436 -8.26 30.17 10.26
N LYS A 437 -8.70 29.35 11.23
CA LYS A 437 -9.73 29.76 12.20
C LYS A 437 -9.12 30.72 13.22
N PRO A 438 -9.69 31.92 13.45
CA PRO A 438 -9.18 32.83 14.46
C PRO A 438 -9.28 32.17 15.84
N ASN A 439 -8.17 32.15 16.57
CA ASN A 439 -8.17 31.78 17.99
C ASN A 439 -9.12 32.73 18.73
N SER A 440 -10.28 32.23 19.19
CA SER A 440 -11.07 32.92 20.21
C SER A 440 -10.16 33.17 21.43
N PRO A 441 -10.09 34.40 21.97
CA PRO A 441 -9.33 34.64 23.18
C PRO A 441 -9.87 33.73 24.28
N LYS A 442 -9.01 32.89 24.85
CA LYS A 442 -9.32 32.21 26.11
C LYS A 442 -9.63 33.30 27.12
N GLY A 443 -10.89 33.45 27.49
CA GLY A 443 -11.33 34.38 28.51
C GLY A 443 -10.56 34.09 29.79
N HIS A 444 -9.62 34.97 30.12
CA HIS A 444 -9.01 35.01 31.42
C HIS A 444 -10.12 35.36 32.41
N LYS A 445 -10.64 34.36 33.13
CA LYS A 445 -11.45 34.58 34.32
C LYS A 445 -10.54 35.29 35.33
N GLY A 446 -10.69 36.60 35.44
CA GLY A 446 -10.20 37.35 36.58
C GLY A 446 -10.89 36.80 37.83
N HIS A 447 -10.10 36.27 38.74
CA HIS A 447 -10.52 36.07 40.12
C HIS A 447 -10.61 37.46 40.77
N GLU A 448 -11.84 37.96 40.97
CA GLU A 448 -12.09 39.00 41.97
C GLU A 448 -12.07 38.32 43.34
N GLU A 449 -10.94 38.45 44.04
CA GLU A 449 -10.86 38.21 45.48
C GLU A 449 -11.43 39.43 46.21
N GLY A 450 -12.62 39.26 46.78
CA GLY A 450 -13.15 40.16 47.78
C GLY A 450 -12.34 40.06 49.07
N HIS A 451 -11.74 41.17 49.48
CA HIS A 451 -11.26 41.36 50.85
C HIS A 451 -12.12 42.42 51.53
N GLY A 452 -12.88 41.96 52.51
CA GLY A 452 -13.54 42.80 53.50
C GLY A 452 -12.51 43.44 54.43
N GLY A 453 -12.66 44.73 54.65
CA GLY A 453 -12.10 45.47 55.78
C GLY A 453 -13.24 46.24 56.43
N GLY A 454 -13.50 45.94 57.70
CA GLY A 454 -14.61 46.53 58.45
C GLY A 454 -14.30 47.92 58.98
N ILE A 455 -15.39 48.62 59.37
CA ILE A 455 -15.56 49.38 60.61
C ILE A 455 -17.02 49.23 61.03
#